data_AF-A0A0A8K1Q9-F1
#
_entry.id   AF-A0A0A8K1Q9-F1
#
_cell.length_a   1.000
_cell.length_b   1.000
_cell.length_c   1.000
_cell.angle_alpha   90.00
_cell.angle_beta   90.00
_cell.angle_gamma   90.00
#
_symmetry.space_group_name_H-M   'P 1'
#
loop_
_entity.id
_entity.type
_entity.pdbx_description
1 polymer ?
#
loop_
_entity_poly.entity_id
_entity_poly.type
_entity_poly.pdbx_seq_one_letter_code
_entity_poly.pdbx_strand_id
1 'polypeptide(L)'
;MSHDSKDLMEPVPTSPRIERKLVVILAADVVRFSSHMEHDEERTLQLLTERRKLIDELIEAHAGRITGTAGDSVVAEFASAVNAVDCAVKIQRNIMRVNAKEGEHGGLSFRIGVNVGDVMVKDADIFGDGVNVAARLESLSEPDGVCLSRGVHEYVRKLTSYVFADLGEQYVKNIEQPVRAYRIVFEDGEPVMSEEDEPSQEALDVEPHEPPEYELAFWESIRDSDVVAEFEAYLDKYPEGAFAALAAERLRALSEKKDEPELPEADPVELAYWESIKDSENAAMFQTYLETYAEGAFAAIARLKVAQLG
;
A
#
# COMPACT_ATOMS: atom_id res chain seq x y z
N MET A 1 -39.95 -57.17 -5.83
CA MET A 1 -40.11 -55.94 -6.63
C MET A 1 -39.53 -54.80 -5.80
N SER A 2 -38.66 -54.03 -6.45
CA SER A 2 -37.66 -53.12 -5.90
C SER A 2 -38.21 -52.09 -4.90
N HIS A 3 -37.49 -51.92 -3.79
CA HIS A 3 -37.48 -50.67 -3.05
C HIS A 3 -36.41 -49.78 -3.70
N ASP A 4 -36.83 -48.87 -4.56
CA ASP A 4 -36.01 -47.74 -4.99
C ASP A 4 -36.05 -46.68 -3.89
N SER A 5 -35.23 -46.86 -2.86
CA SER A 5 -34.85 -45.77 -1.97
C SER A 5 -33.84 -44.90 -2.70
N LYS A 6 -34.31 -43.82 -3.30
CA LYS A 6 -33.45 -42.71 -3.74
C LYS A 6 -32.83 -42.10 -2.49
N ASP A 7 -31.58 -42.42 -2.23
CA ASP A 7 -30.71 -41.64 -1.37
C ASP A 7 -30.68 -40.20 -1.91
N LEU A 8 -31.43 -39.32 -1.26
CA LEU A 8 -31.27 -37.87 -1.35
C LEU A 8 -29.93 -37.56 -0.67
N MET A 9 -28.87 -37.60 -1.48
CA MET A 9 -27.55 -37.13 -1.08
C MET A 9 -27.68 -35.62 -0.84
N GLU A 10 -27.72 -35.22 0.43
CA GLU A 10 -27.60 -33.81 0.81
C GLU A 10 -26.33 -33.25 0.16
N PRO A 11 -26.36 -32.03 -0.41
CA PRO A 11 -25.16 -31.43 -0.97
C PRO A 11 -24.11 -31.34 0.12
N VAL A 12 -23.00 -32.07 -0.06
CA VAL A 12 -21.81 -31.93 0.77
C VAL A 12 -21.49 -30.44 0.81
N PRO A 13 -21.44 -29.79 1.99
CA PRO A 13 -21.08 -28.39 2.06
C PRO A 13 -19.70 -28.25 1.45
N THR A 14 -19.63 -27.65 0.25
CA THR A 14 -18.37 -27.26 -0.37
C THR A 14 -17.67 -26.36 0.64
N SER A 15 -16.58 -26.87 1.22
CA SER A 15 -15.77 -26.09 2.14
C SER A 15 -15.47 -24.74 1.48
N PRO A 16 -15.62 -23.62 2.20
CA PRO A 16 -15.35 -22.31 1.62
C PRO A 16 -13.97 -22.33 0.98
N ARG A 17 -13.86 -21.84 -0.26
CA ARG A 17 -12.57 -21.77 -0.95
C ARG A 17 -11.66 -20.85 -0.15
N ILE A 18 -10.71 -21.44 0.57
CA ILE A 18 -9.68 -20.70 1.28
C ILE A 18 -8.70 -20.22 0.22
N GLU A 19 -8.71 -18.91 -0.04
CA GLU A 19 -7.73 -18.27 -0.91
C GLU A 19 -6.39 -18.20 -0.18
N ARG A 20 -5.30 -18.49 -0.88
CA ARG A 20 -3.93 -18.38 -0.37
C ARG A 20 -3.14 -17.42 -1.21
N LYS A 21 -2.31 -16.62 -0.56
CA LYS A 21 -1.41 -15.69 -1.24
C LYS A 21 -0.16 -15.43 -0.41
N LEU A 22 0.92 -15.14 -1.11
CA LEU A 22 2.17 -14.67 -0.52
C LEU A 22 2.09 -13.14 -0.36
N VAL A 23 2.23 -12.64 0.86
CA VAL A 23 2.21 -11.21 1.16
C VAL A 23 3.29 -10.83 2.16
N VAL A 24 3.58 -9.53 2.23
CA VAL A 24 4.37 -8.95 3.32
C VAL A 24 3.41 -8.49 4.40
N ILE A 25 3.69 -8.83 5.64
CA ILE A 25 2.83 -8.66 6.79
C ILE A 25 3.57 -7.77 7.78
N LEU A 26 2.93 -6.67 8.16
CA LEU A 26 3.37 -5.75 9.21
C LEU A 26 2.46 -5.98 10.41
N ALA A 27 3.05 -6.27 11.57
CA ALA A 27 2.38 -6.31 12.85
C ALA A 27 2.93 -5.19 13.74
N ALA A 28 2.05 -4.42 14.38
CA ALA A 28 2.43 -3.31 15.25
C ALA A 28 1.59 -3.30 16.53
N ASP A 29 2.24 -3.15 17.67
CA ASP A 29 1.56 -3.18 18.98
C ASP A 29 2.15 -2.16 19.96
N VAL A 30 1.33 -1.73 20.93
CA VAL A 30 1.72 -0.73 21.92
C VAL A 30 2.61 -1.32 23.00
N VAL A 31 3.64 -0.59 23.41
CA VAL A 31 4.51 -0.98 24.51
C VAL A 31 3.78 -0.80 25.84
N ARG A 32 3.60 -1.91 26.58
CA ARG A 32 3.01 -1.92 27.94
C ARG A 32 1.62 -1.25 28.00
N PHE A 33 0.75 -1.52 27.05
CA PHE A 33 -0.59 -0.92 26.98
C PHE A 33 -1.39 -1.04 28.28
N SER A 34 -1.42 -2.23 28.90
CA SER A 34 -2.13 -2.44 30.18
C SER A 34 -1.66 -1.49 31.29
N SER A 35 -0.37 -1.18 31.35
CA SER A 35 0.18 -0.24 32.35
C SER A 35 -0.25 1.20 32.09
N HIS A 36 -0.46 1.59 30.83
CA HIS A 36 -0.96 2.92 30.48
C HIS A 36 -2.43 3.06 30.86
N MET A 37 -3.24 2.03 30.56
CA MET A 37 -4.65 1.96 30.94
C MET A 37 -4.88 2.01 32.45
N GLU A 38 -4.02 1.35 33.25
CA GLU A 38 -4.11 1.40 34.72
C GLU A 38 -3.79 2.79 35.29
N HIS A 39 -2.96 3.57 34.60
CA HIS A 39 -2.51 4.88 35.08
C HIS A 39 -3.49 6.01 34.70
N ASP A 40 -3.90 6.05 33.43
CA ASP A 40 -4.80 7.07 32.89
C ASP A 40 -5.53 6.52 31.65
N GLU A 41 -6.70 5.92 31.87
CA GLU A 41 -7.50 5.28 30.83
C GLU A 41 -7.94 6.29 29.75
N GLU A 42 -8.44 7.45 30.14
CA GLU A 42 -8.98 8.45 29.20
C GLU A 42 -7.88 8.98 28.27
N ARG A 43 -6.73 9.37 28.85
CA ARG A 43 -5.59 9.84 28.05
C ARG A 43 -5.02 8.74 27.17
N THR A 44 -4.92 7.52 27.67
CA THR A 44 -4.40 6.38 26.90
C THR A 44 -5.26 6.09 25.68
N LEU A 45 -6.59 6.11 25.82
CA LEU A 45 -7.51 5.92 24.70
C LEU A 45 -7.45 7.06 23.69
N GLN A 46 -7.30 8.31 24.14
CA GLN A 46 -7.11 9.46 23.26
C GLN A 46 -5.82 9.33 22.44
N LEU A 47 -4.69 9.06 23.11
CA LEU A 47 -3.40 8.85 22.44
C LEU A 47 -3.46 7.66 21.47
N LEU A 48 -4.05 6.54 21.88
CA LEU A 48 -4.19 5.38 21.01
C LEU A 48 -4.98 5.73 19.74
N THR A 49 -6.07 6.48 19.88
CA THR A 49 -6.90 6.92 18.74
C THR A 49 -6.11 7.80 17.78
N GLU A 50 -5.36 8.78 18.30
CA GLU A 50 -4.52 9.67 17.48
C GLU A 50 -3.39 8.91 16.77
N ARG A 51 -2.68 8.03 17.49
CA ARG A 51 -1.59 7.24 16.90
C ARG A 51 -2.11 6.23 15.90
N ARG A 52 -3.28 5.62 16.13
CA ARG A 52 -3.92 4.71 15.17
C ARG A 52 -4.28 5.43 13.88
N LYS A 53 -4.91 6.59 13.96
CA LYS A 53 -5.20 7.40 12.78
C LYS A 53 -3.95 7.69 11.94
N LEU A 54 -2.85 8.09 12.59
CA LEU A 54 -1.57 8.32 11.92
C LEU A 54 -1.00 7.06 11.25
N ILE A 55 -1.08 5.93 11.94
CA ILE A 55 -0.61 4.64 11.43
C ILE A 55 -1.43 4.20 10.22
N ASP A 56 -2.76 4.33 10.30
CA ASP A 56 -3.67 3.92 9.23
C ASP A 56 -3.44 4.76 7.96
N GLU A 57 -3.31 6.08 8.10
CA GLU A 57 -2.96 6.99 7.00
C GLU A 57 -1.61 6.62 6.35
N LEU A 58 -0.61 6.25 7.16
CA LEU A 58 0.70 5.83 6.65
C LEU A 58 0.65 4.46 5.96
N ILE A 59 -0.16 3.51 6.44
CA ILE A 59 -0.33 2.20 5.80
C ILE A 59 -0.95 2.38 4.43
N GLU A 60 -2.04 3.15 4.33
CA GLU A 60 -2.71 3.43 3.06
C GLU A 60 -1.79 4.19 2.09
N ALA A 61 -1.07 5.21 2.55
CA ALA A 61 -0.12 5.97 1.73
C ALA A 61 1.03 5.13 1.15
N HIS A 62 1.32 3.97 1.73
CA HIS A 62 2.33 3.01 1.23
C HIS A 62 1.71 1.82 0.49
N ALA A 63 0.44 1.93 0.06
CA ALA A 63 -0.29 0.86 -0.61
C ALA A 63 -0.40 -0.43 0.22
N GLY A 64 -0.48 -0.27 1.54
CA GLY A 64 -0.83 -1.35 2.47
C GLY A 64 -2.33 -1.43 2.68
N ARG A 65 -2.80 -2.60 3.12
CA ARG A 65 -4.18 -2.81 3.56
C ARG A 65 -4.18 -3.33 4.99
N ILE A 66 -4.94 -2.69 5.87
CA ILE A 66 -5.14 -3.16 7.24
C ILE A 66 -6.01 -4.43 7.20
N THR A 67 -5.60 -5.46 7.93
CA THR A 67 -6.23 -6.78 7.99
C THR A 67 -6.36 -7.17 9.45
N GLY A 68 -7.56 -7.09 10.01
CA GLY A 68 -7.79 -7.28 11.43
C GLY A 68 -7.21 -6.13 12.28
N THR A 69 -8.04 -5.62 13.20
CA THR A 69 -7.63 -4.70 14.26
C THR A 69 -8.21 -5.21 15.56
N ALA A 70 -7.36 -5.52 16.53
CA ALA A 70 -7.79 -5.95 17.85
C ALA A 70 -7.15 -5.05 18.91
N GLY A 71 -7.97 -4.18 19.51
CA GLY A 71 -7.56 -3.29 20.60
C GLY A 71 -6.42 -2.35 20.19
N ASP A 72 -5.27 -2.55 20.82
CA ASP A 72 -4.04 -1.77 20.67
C ASP A 72 -3.08 -2.34 19.63
N SER A 73 -3.44 -3.40 18.92
CA SER A 73 -2.63 -4.02 17.86
C SER A 73 -3.16 -3.71 16.44
N VAL A 74 -2.24 -3.63 15.48
CA VAL A 74 -2.53 -3.46 14.04
C VAL A 74 -1.78 -4.52 13.25
N VAL A 75 -2.49 -5.15 12.33
CA VAL A 75 -1.90 -6.02 11.31
C VAL A 75 -2.27 -5.47 9.95
N ALA A 76 -1.29 -5.37 9.07
CA ALA A 76 -1.47 -4.92 7.70
C ALA A 76 -0.70 -5.79 6.73
N GLU A 77 -1.21 -5.91 5.51
CA GLU A 77 -0.51 -6.57 4.42
C GLU A 77 -0.07 -5.58 3.33
N PHE A 78 1.03 -5.93 2.66
CA PHE A 78 1.61 -5.20 1.56
C PHE A 78 2.00 -6.16 0.45
N ALA A 79 1.84 -5.72 -0.80
CA ALA A 79 2.38 -6.44 -1.95
C ALA A 79 3.91 -6.24 -2.12
N SER A 80 4.47 -5.17 -1.54
CA SER A 80 5.89 -4.79 -1.65
C SER A 80 6.57 -4.79 -0.29
N ALA A 81 7.69 -5.49 -0.18
CA ALA A 81 8.52 -5.48 1.04
C ALA A 81 9.18 -4.12 1.29
N VAL A 82 9.54 -3.39 0.23
CA VAL A 82 10.09 -2.03 0.36
C VAL A 82 9.03 -1.11 0.96
N ASN A 83 7.80 -1.14 0.44
CA ASN A 83 6.71 -0.30 0.96
C ASN A 83 6.41 -0.59 2.42
N ALA A 84 6.36 -1.87 2.80
CA ALA A 84 6.12 -2.27 4.18
C ALA A 84 7.20 -1.75 5.13
N VAL A 85 8.47 -1.85 4.72
CA VAL A 85 9.61 -1.40 5.52
C VAL A 85 9.66 0.12 5.62
N ASP A 86 9.45 0.85 4.52
CA ASP A 86 9.38 2.31 4.53
C ASP A 86 8.21 2.83 5.37
N CYS A 87 7.05 2.16 5.28
CA CYS A 87 5.90 2.44 6.12
C CYS A 87 6.25 2.27 7.60
N ALA A 88 6.84 1.13 7.99
CA ALA A 88 7.25 0.86 9.36
C ALA A 88 8.23 1.91 9.90
N VAL A 89 9.24 2.29 9.10
CA VAL A 89 10.21 3.33 9.47
C VAL A 89 9.53 4.69 9.64
N LYS A 90 8.64 5.08 8.72
CA LYS A 90 7.91 6.34 8.81
C LYS A 90 6.95 6.38 10.00
N ILE A 91 6.31 5.26 10.33
CA ILE A 91 5.49 5.12 11.54
C ILE A 91 6.33 5.45 12.77
N GLN A 92 7.48 4.78 12.94
CA GLN A 92 8.34 5.00 14.11
C GLN A 92 8.84 6.44 14.19
N ARG A 93 9.38 6.99 13.09
CA ARG A 93 9.85 8.38 13.04
C ARG A 93 8.77 9.38 13.45
N ASN A 94 7.55 9.21 12.94
CA ASN A 94 6.45 10.13 13.27
C ASN A 94 6.02 10.00 14.73
N ILE A 95 5.87 8.78 15.24
CA ILE A 95 5.51 8.54 16.63
C ILE A 95 6.55 9.14 17.57
N MET A 96 7.84 8.87 17.33
CA MET A 96 8.94 9.42 18.12
C MET A 96 8.96 10.96 18.10
N ARG A 97 8.74 11.58 16.93
CA ARG A 97 8.66 13.04 16.79
C ARG A 97 7.47 13.65 17.53
N VAL A 98 6.32 12.99 17.53
CA VAL A 98 5.16 13.47 18.28
C VAL A 98 5.40 13.29 19.78
N ASN A 99 5.86 12.12 20.22
CA ASN A 99 6.14 11.83 21.62
C ASN A 99 7.23 12.76 22.19
N ALA A 100 8.24 13.14 21.41
CA ALA A 100 9.26 14.11 21.80
C ALA A 100 8.69 15.49 22.17
N LYS A 101 7.54 15.89 21.62
CA LYS A 101 6.87 17.15 21.94
C LYS A 101 6.05 17.08 23.22
N GLU A 102 5.73 15.88 23.69
CA GLU A 102 4.82 15.62 24.82
C GLU A 102 5.56 15.40 26.16
N GLY A 103 6.90 15.30 26.16
CA GLY A 103 7.74 15.19 27.36
C GLY A 103 7.84 13.78 27.98
N GLU A 104 8.45 13.67 29.17
CA GLU A 104 8.84 12.40 29.83
C GLU A 104 7.69 11.41 30.12
N HIS A 105 6.44 11.87 30.11
CA HIS A 105 5.25 11.06 30.39
C HIS A 105 4.23 11.14 29.25
N GLY A 106 4.70 11.43 28.04
CA GLY A 106 3.90 11.95 26.92
C GLY A 106 3.09 10.94 26.13
N GLY A 107 3.74 9.88 25.65
CA GLY A 107 3.27 9.18 24.46
C GLY A 107 3.29 7.66 24.52
N LEU A 108 2.71 7.05 23.49
CA LEU A 108 2.70 5.61 23.28
C LEU A 108 3.83 5.24 22.32
N SER A 109 4.73 4.37 22.78
CA SER A 109 5.72 3.74 21.91
C SER A 109 5.15 2.47 21.29
N PHE A 110 5.56 2.17 20.07
CA PHE A 110 5.12 0.98 19.35
C PHE A 110 6.30 0.08 19.03
N ARG A 111 6.04 -1.22 18.93
CA ARG A 111 6.95 -2.18 18.33
C ARG A 111 6.40 -2.59 16.98
N ILE A 112 7.27 -2.84 16.01
CA ILE A 112 6.86 -3.29 14.67
C ILE A 112 7.65 -4.52 14.25
N GLY A 113 6.95 -5.51 13.71
CA GLY A 113 7.50 -6.72 13.09
C GLY A 113 7.05 -6.84 11.65
N VAL A 114 7.97 -7.13 10.74
CA VAL A 114 7.69 -7.31 9.31
C VAL A 114 8.17 -8.68 8.83
N ASN A 115 7.25 -9.45 8.24
CA ASN A 115 7.54 -10.76 7.68
C ASN A 115 6.98 -10.89 6.26
N VAL A 116 7.53 -11.81 5.46
CA VAL A 116 6.92 -12.28 4.21
C VAL A 116 6.47 -13.72 4.40
N GLY A 117 5.23 -14.05 4.02
CA GLY A 117 4.70 -15.38 4.26
C GLY A 117 3.42 -15.70 3.48
N ASP A 118 3.15 -16.99 3.30
CA ASP A 118 1.89 -17.50 2.76
C ASP A 118 0.79 -17.36 3.82
N VAL A 119 -0.31 -16.72 3.45
CA VAL A 119 -1.47 -16.51 4.31
C VAL A 119 -2.74 -17.00 3.64
N MET A 120 -3.67 -17.44 4.47
CA MET A 120 -5.04 -17.76 4.10
C MET A 120 -5.90 -16.52 4.27
N VAL A 121 -6.66 -16.16 3.24
CA VAL A 121 -7.58 -15.02 3.26
C VAL A 121 -8.98 -15.51 3.56
N LYS A 122 -9.66 -14.86 4.51
CA LYS A 122 -11.07 -15.10 4.82
C LYS A 122 -11.70 -13.81 5.30
N ASP A 123 -12.83 -13.41 4.69
CA ASP A 123 -13.61 -12.23 5.10
C ASP A 123 -12.76 -10.95 5.23
N ALA A 124 -11.83 -10.74 4.30
CA ALA A 124 -10.81 -9.66 4.25
C ALA A 124 -9.68 -9.72 5.29
N ASP A 125 -9.74 -10.65 6.24
CA ASP A 125 -8.67 -10.94 7.20
C ASP A 125 -7.67 -11.97 6.65
N ILE A 126 -6.47 -11.96 7.24
CA ILE A 126 -5.39 -12.90 6.93
C ILE A 126 -5.07 -13.78 8.13
N PHE A 127 -4.83 -15.06 7.86
CA PHE A 127 -4.52 -16.07 8.87
C PHE A 127 -3.37 -16.95 8.41
N GLY A 128 -2.61 -17.47 9.37
CA GLY A 128 -1.58 -18.46 9.11
C GLY A 128 -0.28 -18.15 9.81
N ASP A 129 0.70 -19.03 9.58
CA ASP A 129 2.00 -18.96 10.24
C ASP A 129 2.75 -17.65 9.93
N GLY A 130 2.60 -17.12 8.70
CA GLY A 130 3.20 -15.84 8.31
C GLY A 130 2.81 -14.67 9.22
N VAL A 131 1.55 -14.64 9.68
CA VAL A 131 1.01 -13.61 10.59
C VAL A 131 1.59 -13.79 11.99
N ASN A 132 1.67 -15.03 12.47
CA ASN A 132 2.25 -15.36 13.77
C ASN A 132 3.74 -14.99 13.84
N VAL A 133 4.49 -15.22 12.75
CA VAL A 133 5.90 -14.82 12.65
C VAL A 133 6.04 -13.29 12.66
N ALA A 134 5.17 -12.55 11.98
CA ALA A 134 5.18 -11.08 12.02
C ALA A 134 4.91 -10.54 13.43
N ALA A 135 3.86 -11.03 14.10
CA ALA A 135 3.57 -10.69 15.49
C ALA A 135 4.72 -11.08 16.43
N ARG A 136 5.44 -12.16 16.13
CA ARG A 136 6.61 -12.54 16.92
C ARG A 136 7.77 -11.57 16.73
N LEU A 137 8.04 -11.15 15.50
CA LEU A 137 9.07 -10.14 15.23
C LEU A 137 8.74 -8.81 15.91
N GLU A 138 7.47 -8.43 15.95
CA GLU A 138 6.99 -7.28 16.73
C GLU A 138 7.39 -7.46 18.21
N SER A 139 7.07 -8.61 18.82
CA SER A 139 7.38 -8.85 20.23
C SER A 139 8.88 -8.89 20.55
N LEU A 140 9.73 -9.16 19.54
CA LEU A 140 11.19 -9.16 19.64
C LEU A 140 11.78 -7.76 19.46
N SER A 141 11.04 -6.82 18.88
CA SER A 141 11.50 -5.47 18.68
C SER A 141 11.69 -4.74 20.00
N GLU A 142 12.68 -3.87 20.06
CA GLU A 142 12.76 -2.86 21.12
C GLU A 142 11.62 -1.85 20.93
N PRO A 143 11.19 -1.15 22.01
CA PRO A 143 10.30 0.01 21.90
C PRO A 143 10.80 0.98 20.84
N ASP A 144 9.87 1.47 20.00
CA ASP A 144 10.16 2.35 18.86
C ASP A 144 11.05 1.73 17.77
N GLY A 145 11.26 0.40 17.81
CA GLY A 145 12.05 -0.35 16.85
C GLY A 145 11.24 -1.02 15.74
N VAL A 146 11.96 -1.50 14.71
CA VAL A 146 11.42 -2.32 13.63
C VAL A 146 12.25 -3.58 13.48
N CYS A 147 11.62 -4.75 13.58
CA CYS A 147 12.23 -6.05 13.37
C CYS A 147 11.74 -6.70 12.07
N LEU A 148 12.64 -7.30 11.31
CA LEU A 148 12.41 -7.92 10.02
C LEU A 148 12.76 -9.40 10.06
N SER A 149 11.98 -10.22 9.35
CA SER A 149 12.40 -11.59 9.06
C SER A 149 13.54 -11.59 8.03
N ARG A 150 14.29 -12.69 7.97
CA ARG A 150 15.33 -12.89 6.94
C ARG A 150 14.82 -12.65 5.52
N GLY A 151 13.61 -13.15 5.20
CA GLY A 151 13.06 -13.02 3.84
C GLY A 151 12.80 -11.57 3.44
N VAL A 152 12.32 -10.75 4.38
CA VAL A 152 12.13 -9.32 4.15
C VAL A 152 13.48 -8.61 4.02
N HIS A 153 14.39 -8.83 4.97
CA HIS A 153 15.73 -8.22 4.97
C HIS A 153 16.51 -8.52 3.67
N GLU A 154 16.51 -9.77 3.21
CA GLU A 154 17.23 -10.15 1.99
C GLU A 154 16.72 -9.41 0.74
N TYR A 155 15.42 -9.08 0.71
CA TYR A 155 14.81 -8.33 -0.38
C TYR A 155 15.12 -6.83 -0.28
N VAL A 156 15.02 -6.23 0.91
CA VAL A 156 15.12 -4.77 1.06
C VAL A 156 16.54 -4.23 1.21
N ARG A 157 17.50 -5.02 1.71
CA ARG A 157 18.86 -4.54 2.05
C ARG A 157 19.68 -3.94 0.91
N LYS A 158 19.22 -4.06 -0.34
CA LYS A 158 19.85 -3.48 -1.55
C LYS A 158 18.95 -2.45 -2.25
N LEU A 159 17.72 -2.31 -1.77
CA LEU A 159 16.70 -1.44 -2.35
C LEU A 159 16.41 -0.25 -1.44
N THR A 160 16.92 -0.28 -0.21
CA THR A 160 16.84 0.79 0.77
C THR A 160 18.23 1.00 1.38
N SER A 161 18.52 2.24 1.75
CA SER A 161 19.79 2.61 2.37
C SER A 161 19.74 2.50 3.88
N TYR A 162 18.84 1.73 4.49
CA TYR A 162 18.77 1.58 5.94
C TYR A 162 19.91 0.71 6.46
N VAL A 163 20.46 1.03 7.62
CA VAL A 163 21.39 0.14 8.34
C VAL A 163 20.61 -0.90 9.12
N PHE A 164 20.98 -2.16 8.95
CA PHE A 164 20.38 -3.30 9.64
C PHE A 164 21.38 -3.94 10.61
N ALA A 165 20.91 -4.31 11.80
CA ALA A 165 21.65 -5.15 12.73
C ALA A 165 21.06 -6.57 12.76
N ASP A 166 21.91 -7.58 12.57
CA ASP A 166 21.52 -8.98 12.66
C ASP A 166 21.35 -9.40 14.12
N LEU A 167 20.17 -9.91 14.46
CA LEU A 167 19.83 -10.41 15.79
C LEU A 167 20.04 -11.93 15.90
N GLY A 168 20.45 -12.60 14.82
CA GLY A 168 20.64 -14.04 14.80
C GLY A 168 19.32 -14.81 14.89
N GLU A 169 19.42 -16.09 15.24
CA GLU A 169 18.28 -16.99 15.39
C GLU A 169 17.54 -16.76 16.70
N GLN A 170 16.24 -16.48 16.60
CA GLN A 170 15.37 -16.20 17.73
C GLN A 170 14.45 -17.39 18.00
N TYR A 171 14.52 -17.91 19.23
CA TYR A 171 13.71 -19.03 19.71
C TYR A 171 12.57 -18.54 20.58
N VAL A 172 11.38 -19.05 20.30
CA VAL A 172 10.13 -18.43 20.75
C VAL A 172 9.11 -19.50 21.11
N LYS A 173 8.26 -19.23 22.10
CA LYS A 173 7.23 -20.20 22.50
C LYS A 173 6.29 -20.45 21.32
N ASN A 174 5.98 -21.72 21.06
CA ASN A 174 5.00 -22.19 20.07
C ASN A 174 5.41 -22.13 18.58
N ILE A 175 6.70 -22.06 18.26
CA ILE A 175 7.20 -22.24 16.88
C ILE A 175 8.33 -23.29 16.91
N GLU A 176 8.24 -24.31 16.03
CA GLU A 176 9.22 -25.39 15.98
C GLU A 176 10.59 -24.95 15.39
N GLN A 177 10.59 -23.97 14.48
CA GLN A 177 11.80 -23.48 13.83
C GLN A 177 12.18 -22.07 14.30
N PRO A 178 13.47 -21.79 14.57
CA PRO A 178 13.91 -20.45 14.92
C PRO A 178 13.71 -19.47 13.76
N VAL A 179 13.36 -18.24 14.09
CA VAL A 179 13.25 -17.14 13.12
C VAL A 179 14.52 -16.31 13.19
N ARG A 180 15.28 -16.22 12.10
CA ARG A 180 16.40 -15.27 12.03
C ARG A 180 15.86 -13.86 11.82
N ALA A 181 16.19 -12.96 12.74
CA ALA A 181 15.66 -11.61 12.80
C ALA A 181 16.75 -10.55 12.56
N TYR A 182 16.35 -9.42 12.00
CA TYR A 182 17.18 -8.24 11.80
C TYR A 182 16.43 -7.03 12.35
N ARG A 183 17.11 -6.03 12.89
CA ARG A 183 16.48 -4.75 13.25
C ARG A 183 16.99 -3.62 12.39
N ILE A 184 16.13 -2.65 12.13
CA ILE A 184 16.55 -1.36 11.58
C ILE A 184 17.19 -0.54 12.70
N VAL A 185 18.33 0.08 12.44
CA VAL A 185 19.04 0.90 13.43
C VAL A 185 18.45 2.32 13.42
N PHE A 186 18.07 2.81 14.60
CA PHE A 186 17.63 4.18 14.83
C PHE A 186 18.59 4.88 15.79
N GLU A 187 18.93 6.14 15.50
CA GLU A 187 19.71 7.04 16.35
C GLU A 187 18.97 8.38 16.46
N ASP A 188 18.78 8.87 17.68
CA ASP A 188 18.05 10.12 17.97
C ASP A 188 16.68 10.26 17.28
N GLY A 189 15.98 9.13 17.10
CA GLY A 189 14.65 9.07 16.47
C GLY A 189 14.65 9.09 14.95
N GLU A 190 15.81 8.98 14.34
CA GLU A 190 15.99 8.91 12.90
C GLU A 190 16.64 7.57 12.50
N PRO A 191 16.24 6.95 11.38
CA PRO A 191 16.86 5.73 10.91
C PRO A 191 18.29 6.03 10.47
N VAL A 192 19.25 5.20 10.86
CA VAL A 192 20.63 5.28 10.37
C VAL A 192 20.64 4.80 8.93
N MET A 193 21.26 5.59 8.06
CA MET A 193 21.40 5.29 6.64
C MET A 193 22.83 4.83 6.34
N SER A 194 23.00 3.86 5.45
CA SER A 194 24.31 3.35 5.04
C SER A 194 25.00 4.33 4.09
N GLU A 195 26.25 4.70 4.41
CA GLU A 195 27.11 5.54 3.55
C GLU A 195 27.52 4.83 2.23
N GLU A 196 27.39 3.50 2.16
CA GLU A 196 27.79 2.69 0.99
C GLU A 196 26.80 2.75 -0.19
N ASP A 197 25.63 3.38 -0.01
CA ASP A 197 24.69 3.77 -1.07
C ASP A 197 24.60 5.31 -1.21
N GLU A 198 25.60 6.05 -0.74
CA GLU A 198 25.87 7.36 -1.33
C GLU A 198 26.41 7.11 -2.74
N PRO A 199 25.81 7.66 -3.82
CA PRO A 199 26.44 7.61 -5.12
C PRO A 199 27.86 8.16 -4.98
N SER A 200 28.84 7.34 -5.34
CA SER A 200 30.28 7.62 -5.26
C SER A 200 30.58 9.09 -5.58
N GLN A 201 31.30 9.73 -4.66
CA GLN A 201 31.76 11.12 -4.67
C GLN A 201 32.49 11.59 -5.96
N GLU A 202 32.73 10.71 -6.94
CA GLU A 202 33.12 11.08 -8.31
C GLU A 202 31.95 11.69 -9.12
N ALA A 203 30.71 11.64 -8.62
CA ALA A 203 29.56 12.39 -9.15
C ALA A 203 29.28 13.72 -8.42
N LEU A 204 30.04 14.04 -7.35
CA LEU A 204 29.80 15.20 -6.46
C LEU A 204 30.60 16.46 -6.85
N ASP A 205 30.98 16.58 -8.12
CA ASP A 205 31.40 17.85 -8.76
C ASP A 205 30.29 18.43 -9.66
N VAL A 206 29.04 18.08 -9.40
CA VAL A 206 27.89 18.85 -9.92
C VAL A 206 27.25 19.54 -8.72
N GLU A 207 27.54 20.84 -8.57
CA GLU A 207 26.76 21.74 -7.72
C GLU A 207 25.25 21.50 -7.93
N PRO A 208 24.38 21.73 -6.94
CA PRO A 208 22.94 21.65 -7.14
C PRO A 208 22.56 22.65 -8.25
N HIS A 209 22.45 22.15 -9.48
CA HIS A 209 22.12 22.98 -10.62
C HIS A 209 20.62 23.24 -10.50
N GLU A 210 20.26 24.38 -9.88
CA GLU A 210 19.01 25.05 -10.22
C GLU A 210 18.86 24.96 -11.74
N PRO A 211 17.73 24.49 -12.30
CA PRO A 211 17.62 24.32 -13.74
C PRO A 211 18.09 25.63 -14.40
N PRO A 212 18.97 25.59 -15.42
CA PRO A 212 19.45 26.81 -16.06
C PRO A 212 18.26 27.72 -16.33
N GLU A 213 18.37 29.04 -16.14
CA GLU A 213 17.21 29.96 -16.26
C GLU A 213 16.39 29.72 -17.55
N TYR A 214 17.05 29.27 -18.61
CA TYR A 214 16.45 28.91 -19.89
C TYR A 214 15.56 27.64 -19.87
N GLU A 215 15.87 26.64 -19.05
CA GLU A 215 15.03 25.46 -18.85
C GLU A 215 13.81 25.82 -17.97
N LEU A 216 14.03 26.54 -16.86
CA LEU A 216 12.96 27.01 -16.00
C LEU A 216 11.97 27.91 -16.76
N ALA A 217 12.47 28.86 -17.54
CA ALA A 217 11.63 29.73 -18.36
C ALA A 217 10.83 28.96 -19.42
N PHE A 218 11.42 27.92 -20.00
CA PHE A 218 10.71 27.05 -20.94
C PHE A 218 9.61 26.28 -20.24
N TRP A 219 9.91 25.64 -19.12
CA TRP A 219 8.95 24.88 -18.34
C TRP A 219 7.78 25.76 -17.85
N GLU A 220 8.05 26.93 -17.27
CA GLU A 220 7.01 27.88 -16.85
C GLU A 220 6.11 28.31 -18.01
N SER A 221 6.63 28.35 -19.23
CA SER A 221 5.82 28.70 -20.41
C SER A 221 4.85 27.60 -20.87
N ILE A 222 5.16 26.32 -20.60
CA ILE A 222 4.38 25.18 -21.12
C ILE A 222 3.63 24.40 -20.04
N ARG A 223 3.95 24.58 -18.74
CA ARG A 223 3.48 23.69 -17.66
C ARG A 223 1.96 23.57 -17.53
N ASP A 224 1.24 24.60 -17.99
CA ASP A 224 -0.22 24.71 -17.97
C ASP A 224 -0.84 24.57 -19.37
N SER A 225 -0.05 24.23 -20.39
CA SER A 225 -0.51 23.99 -21.76
C SER A 225 -1.22 22.64 -21.89
N ASP A 226 -2.13 22.55 -22.85
CA ASP A 226 -2.81 21.32 -23.29
C ASP A 226 -2.28 20.81 -24.65
N VAL A 227 -1.21 21.42 -25.17
CA VAL A 227 -0.62 21.08 -26.46
C VAL A 227 0.45 20.00 -26.30
N VAL A 228 0.12 18.77 -26.70
CA VAL A 228 1.00 17.58 -26.71
C VAL A 228 2.41 17.88 -27.27
N ALA A 229 2.47 18.56 -28.43
CA ALA A 229 3.73 18.85 -29.12
C ALA A 229 4.70 19.73 -28.30
N GLU A 230 4.21 20.53 -27.36
CA GLU A 230 5.05 21.40 -26.52
C GLU A 230 5.79 20.58 -25.44
N PHE A 231 5.13 19.55 -24.90
CA PHE A 231 5.76 18.62 -23.95
C PHE A 231 6.73 17.67 -24.66
N GLU A 232 6.41 17.20 -25.87
CA GLU A 232 7.34 16.42 -26.70
C GLU A 232 8.61 17.23 -27.01
N ALA A 233 8.46 18.50 -27.41
CA ALA A 233 9.59 19.39 -27.69
C ALA A 233 10.43 19.68 -26.44
N TYR A 234 9.80 19.78 -25.26
CA TYR A 234 10.52 19.90 -24.00
C TYR A 234 11.34 18.64 -23.68
N LEU A 235 10.77 17.45 -23.85
CA LEU A 235 11.46 16.18 -23.60
C LEU A 235 12.58 15.89 -24.60
N ASP A 236 12.43 16.29 -25.87
CA ASP A 236 13.48 16.19 -26.88
C ASP A 236 14.67 17.12 -26.55
N LYS A 237 14.35 18.34 -26.09
CA LYS A 237 15.35 19.35 -25.75
C LYS A 237 16.04 19.11 -24.40
N TYR A 238 15.32 18.56 -23.43
CA TYR A 238 15.79 18.31 -22.07
C TYR A 238 15.43 16.87 -21.61
N PRO A 239 16.03 15.83 -22.23
CA PRO A 239 15.68 14.44 -21.94
C PRO A 239 16.01 14.01 -20.49
N GLU A 240 17.00 14.65 -19.88
CA GLU A 240 17.40 14.47 -18.47
C GLU A 240 17.12 15.74 -17.65
N GLY A 241 16.23 16.62 -18.15
CA GLY A 241 15.90 17.90 -17.51
C GLY A 241 15.21 17.76 -16.16
N ALA A 242 15.29 18.80 -15.34
CA ALA A 242 14.73 18.83 -13.98
C ALA A 242 13.21 18.61 -13.96
N PHE A 243 12.51 18.96 -15.05
CA PHE A 243 11.06 18.75 -15.19
C PHE A 243 10.70 17.64 -16.20
N ALA A 244 11.66 16.84 -16.68
CA ALA A 244 11.41 15.77 -17.65
C ALA A 244 10.35 14.76 -17.15
N ALA A 245 10.40 14.38 -15.87
CA ALA A 245 9.41 13.50 -15.27
C ALA A 245 7.99 14.11 -15.29
N LEU A 246 7.87 15.41 -14.99
CA LEU A 246 6.58 16.12 -14.99
C LEU A 246 6.04 16.33 -16.41
N ALA A 247 6.92 16.61 -17.37
CA ALA A 247 6.54 16.76 -18.78
C ALA A 247 6.07 15.43 -19.38
N ALA A 248 6.74 14.31 -19.07
CA ALA A 248 6.33 12.98 -19.52
C ALA A 248 4.95 12.59 -18.96
N GLU A 249 4.67 12.92 -17.70
CA GLU A 249 3.37 12.66 -17.10
C GLU A 249 2.25 13.51 -17.73
N ARG A 250 2.52 14.80 -18.00
CA ARG A 250 1.60 15.67 -18.74
C ARG A 250 1.31 15.15 -20.15
N LEU A 251 2.35 14.69 -20.85
CA LEU A 251 2.24 14.14 -22.19
C LEU A 251 1.34 12.89 -22.20
N ARG A 252 1.54 11.97 -21.24
CA ARG A 252 0.70 10.78 -21.08
C ARG A 252 -0.76 11.17 -20.88
N ALA A 253 -1.04 12.06 -19.92
CA ALA A 253 -2.40 12.50 -19.62
C ALA A 253 -3.12 13.14 -20.83
N LEU A 254 -2.39 13.90 -21.66
CA LEU A 254 -2.94 14.51 -22.87
C LEU A 254 -3.13 13.50 -24.01
N SER A 255 -2.28 12.49 -24.11
CA SER A 255 -2.44 11.40 -25.09
C SER A 255 -3.63 10.49 -24.77
N GLU A 256 -3.83 10.15 -23.48
CA GLU A 256 -4.96 9.35 -23.03
C GLU A 256 -6.30 10.05 -23.31
N LYS A 257 -6.35 11.37 -23.15
CA LYS A 257 -7.53 12.18 -23.48
C LYS A 257 -7.85 12.24 -24.98
N LYS A 258 -6.87 11.96 -25.84
CA LYS A 258 -7.03 11.92 -27.30
C LYS A 258 -7.47 10.55 -27.82
N ASP A 259 -7.13 9.49 -27.09
CA ASP A 259 -7.48 8.10 -27.40
C ASP A 259 -8.81 7.65 -26.75
N GLU A 260 -9.40 8.47 -25.88
CA GLU A 260 -10.77 8.26 -25.40
C GLU A 260 -11.73 8.43 -26.60
N PRO A 261 -12.49 7.39 -27.00
CA PRO A 261 -13.37 7.49 -28.14
C PRO A 261 -14.37 8.62 -27.90
N GLU A 262 -14.39 9.63 -28.79
CA GLU A 262 -15.43 10.66 -28.78
C GLU A 262 -16.78 9.94 -28.66
N LEU A 263 -17.46 10.21 -27.54
CA LEU A 263 -18.75 9.60 -27.26
C LEU A 263 -19.65 9.89 -28.47
N PRO A 264 -20.24 8.87 -29.11
CA PRO A 264 -21.16 9.10 -30.22
C PRO A 264 -22.24 10.09 -29.80
N GLU A 265 -22.63 11.01 -30.70
CA GLU A 265 -23.67 12.02 -30.44
C GLU A 265 -24.98 11.32 -30.01
N ALA A 266 -25.14 11.15 -28.70
CA ALA A 266 -26.29 10.55 -28.08
C ALA A 266 -27.27 11.64 -27.67
N ASP A 267 -28.56 11.31 -27.65
CA ASP A 267 -29.54 12.18 -27.00
C ASP A 267 -29.16 12.39 -25.52
N PRO A 268 -29.31 13.59 -24.94
CA PRO A 268 -28.92 13.87 -23.55
C PRO A 268 -29.52 12.91 -22.52
N VAL A 269 -30.72 12.35 -22.78
CA VAL A 269 -31.36 11.38 -21.90
C VAL A 269 -30.65 10.02 -21.95
N GLU A 270 -30.25 9.59 -23.14
CA GLU A 270 -29.48 8.37 -23.32
C GLU A 270 -28.08 8.49 -22.71
N LEU A 271 -27.40 9.61 -22.91
CA LEU A 271 -26.09 9.88 -22.33
C LEU A 271 -26.11 9.85 -20.80
N ALA A 272 -27.10 10.52 -20.19
CA ALA A 272 -27.26 10.51 -18.73
C ALA A 272 -27.51 9.10 -18.18
N TYR A 273 -28.27 8.27 -18.92
CA TYR A 273 -28.48 6.88 -18.56
C TYR A 273 -27.16 6.10 -18.67
N TRP A 274 -26.44 6.23 -19.77
CA TRP A 274 -25.16 5.55 -20.00
C TRP A 274 -24.12 5.90 -18.92
N GLU A 275 -23.97 7.19 -18.60
CA GLU A 275 -23.08 7.68 -17.54
C GLU A 275 -23.41 7.07 -16.17
N SER A 276 -24.69 6.78 -15.89
CA SER A 276 -25.10 6.16 -14.63
C SER A 276 -24.75 4.67 -14.51
N ILE A 277 -24.45 3.99 -15.63
CA ILE A 277 -24.24 2.53 -15.65
C ILE A 277 -22.86 2.11 -16.19
N LYS A 278 -22.09 3.01 -16.83
CA LYS A 278 -20.88 2.65 -17.57
C LYS A 278 -19.80 1.94 -16.73
N ASP A 279 -19.75 2.23 -15.43
CA ASP A 279 -18.81 1.66 -14.46
C ASP A 279 -19.42 0.51 -13.64
N SER A 280 -20.64 0.08 -13.95
CA SER A 280 -21.29 -1.03 -13.27
C SER A 280 -20.63 -2.37 -13.64
N GLU A 281 -20.47 -3.25 -12.65
CA GLU A 281 -20.04 -4.64 -12.86
C GLU A 281 -21.23 -5.60 -13.05
N ASN A 282 -22.47 -5.07 -13.12
CA ASN A 282 -23.67 -5.88 -13.24
C ASN A 282 -24.14 -5.96 -14.71
N ALA A 283 -24.00 -7.15 -15.31
CA ALA A 283 -24.44 -7.43 -16.68
C ALA A 283 -25.91 -7.07 -16.95
N ALA A 284 -26.79 -7.19 -15.95
CA ALA A 284 -28.21 -6.89 -16.09
C ALA A 284 -28.47 -5.39 -16.37
N MET A 285 -27.63 -4.49 -15.83
CA MET A 285 -27.77 -3.04 -16.06
C MET A 285 -27.53 -2.68 -17.53
N PHE A 286 -26.56 -3.34 -18.18
CA PHE A 286 -26.31 -3.17 -19.61
C PHE A 286 -27.37 -3.83 -20.49
N GLN A 287 -27.97 -4.94 -20.03
CA GLN A 287 -29.14 -5.55 -20.70
C GLN A 287 -30.35 -4.61 -20.67
N THR A 288 -30.65 -3.99 -19.52
CA THR A 288 -31.74 -3.00 -19.40
C THR A 288 -31.49 -1.77 -20.28
N TYR A 289 -30.23 -1.32 -20.39
CA TYR A 289 -29.87 -0.28 -21.34
C TYR A 289 -30.15 -0.71 -22.80
N LEU A 290 -29.80 -1.93 -23.20
CA LEU A 290 -30.07 -2.44 -24.54
C LEU A 290 -31.56 -2.65 -24.84
N GLU A 291 -32.38 -2.93 -23.82
CA GLU A 291 -33.85 -2.97 -23.97
C GLU A 291 -34.44 -1.58 -24.21
N THR A 292 -33.87 -0.57 -23.56
CA THR A 292 -34.35 0.82 -23.64
C THR A 292 -33.83 1.52 -24.90
N TYR A 293 -32.56 1.26 -25.28
CA TYR A 293 -31.84 1.90 -26.37
C TYR A 293 -31.22 0.83 -27.31
N ALA A 294 -32.06 0.01 -27.93
CA ALA A 294 -31.62 -1.11 -28.77
C ALA A 294 -30.70 -0.72 -29.95
N GLU A 295 -30.93 0.48 -30.51
CA GLU A 295 -30.11 1.11 -31.56
C GLU A 295 -29.39 2.38 -31.06
N GLY A 296 -29.24 2.51 -29.74
CA GLY A 296 -28.61 3.64 -29.09
C GLY A 296 -27.13 3.81 -29.44
N ALA A 297 -26.63 5.01 -29.21
CA ALA A 297 -25.25 5.42 -29.44
C ALA A 297 -24.23 4.48 -28.75
N PHE A 298 -24.56 3.95 -27.57
CA PHE A 298 -23.69 3.04 -26.81
C PHE A 298 -24.11 1.56 -26.90
N ALA A 299 -25.08 1.19 -27.76
CA ALA A 299 -25.57 -0.18 -27.88
C ALA A 299 -24.47 -1.19 -28.24
N ALA A 300 -23.50 -0.79 -29.06
CA ALA A 300 -22.34 -1.64 -29.37
C ALA A 300 -21.47 -1.92 -28.14
N ILE A 301 -21.19 -0.89 -27.34
CA ILE A 301 -20.36 -0.99 -26.13
C ILE A 301 -21.09 -1.79 -25.05
N ALA A 302 -22.39 -1.55 -24.87
CA ALA A 302 -23.22 -2.29 -23.92
C ALA A 302 -23.24 -3.80 -24.23
N ARG A 303 -23.34 -4.21 -25.51
CA ARG A 303 -23.26 -5.64 -25.88
C ARG A 303 -21.91 -6.27 -25.54
N LEU A 304 -20.81 -5.54 -25.71
CA LEU A 304 -19.48 -5.99 -25.31
C LEU A 304 -19.38 -6.18 -23.80
N LYS A 305 -19.89 -5.22 -23.02
CA LYS A 305 -19.94 -5.30 -21.55
C LYS A 305 -20.77 -6.49 -21.06
N VAL A 306 -21.94 -6.74 -21.65
CA VAL A 306 -22.76 -7.93 -21.34
C VAL A 306 -22.00 -9.21 -21.62
N ALA A 307 -21.27 -9.30 -22.74
CA ALA A 307 -20.49 -10.48 -23.10
C ALA A 307 -19.24 -10.70 -22.22
N GLN A 308 -18.71 -9.63 -21.59
CA GLN A 308 -17.57 -9.73 -20.67
C GLN A 308 -18.00 -10.12 -19.25
N LEU A 309 -19.21 -9.74 -18.84
CA LEU A 309 -19.73 -9.92 -17.48
C LEU A 309 -20.66 -11.14 -17.32
N GLY A 310 -20.93 -11.87 -18.41
CA GLY A 310 -21.78 -13.09 -18.43
C GLY A 310 -21.02 -14.32 -18.89
#